data_AF-A0A7M2C3I8-F1
#
_entry.id   AF-A0A7M2C3I8-F1
#
_cell.length_a   1.000
_cell.length_b   1.000
_cell.length_c   1.000
_cell.angle_alpha   90.00
_cell.angle_beta   90.00
_cell.angle_gamma   90.00
#
_symmetry.space_group_name_H-M   'P 1'
#
loop_
_entity.id
_entity.type
_entity.pdbx_description
1 polymer ?
#
loop_
_entity_poly.entity_id
_entity_poly.type
_entity_poly.pdbx_seq_one_letter_code
_entity_poly.pdbx_strand_id
1 'polypeptide(L)'
;MVESAFAGAFKLRGFRKRGRNWFRTTSAGEYQVVNLQKSRWGSGDFYLNLGWDSSVPSGEFRSENFCLLSLRAEETDVIPTIDFARPDGLVARDLPGTILLDAEMGSRIPEDSFLKQLTEVVINPVADFMDSTPSVVDLVPLLSAKPQFAFVPVREELSRRGYELPQR
;
A
#
# COMPACT_ATOMS: atom_id res chain seq x y z
N MET A 1 -17.92 1.39 -2.38
CA MET A 1 -17.79 0.53 -1.19
C MET A 1 -16.33 0.38 -0.78
N VAL A 2 -15.49 -0.38 -1.52
CA VAL A 2 -14.03 -0.49 -1.28
C VAL A 2 -13.36 0.88 -1.13
N GLU A 3 -13.53 1.77 -2.11
CA GLU A 3 -12.96 3.14 -2.05
C GLU A 3 -13.39 3.93 -0.80
N SER A 4 -14.60 3.69 -0.28
CA SER A 4 -15.13 4.36 0.91
C SER A 4 -14.48 3.82 2.19
N ALA A 5 -14.25 2.51 2.27
CA ALA A 5 -13.55 1.88 3.40
C ALA A 5 -12.12 2.42 3.51
N PHE A 6 -11.39 2.47 2.39
CA PHE A 6 -10.07 3.12 2.33
C PHE A 6 -10.14 4.58 2.77
N ALA A 7 -11.10 5.34 2.23
CA ALA A 7 -11.24 6.75 2.59
C ALA A 7 -11.49 6.98 4.08
N GLY A 8 -12.26 6.12 4.74
CA GLY A 8 -12.48 6.18 6.19
C GLY A 8 -11.18 6.01 6.97
N ALA A 9 -10.46 4.90 6.73
CA ALA A 9 -9.24 4.58 7.45
C ALA A 9 -8.11 5.60 7.22
N PHE A 10 -7.82 5.92 5.95
CA PHE A 10 -6.73 6.83 5.62
C PHE A 10 -7.00 8.27 6.08
N LYS A 11 -8.27 8.71 6.12
CA LYS A 11 -8.61 10.02 6.68
C LYS A 11 -8.26 10.10 8.17
N LEU A 12 -8.50 9.04 8.94
CA LEU A 12 -8.13 9.00 10.36
C LEU A 12 -6.62 9.06 10.59
N ARG A 13 -5.82 8.59 9.62
CA ARG A 13 -4.36 8.67 9.61
C ARG A 13 -3.82 9.99 8.99
N GLY A 14 -4.67 10.99 8.82
CA GLY A 14 -4.27 12.32 8.35
C GLY A 14 -4.04 12.43 6.83
N PHE A 15 -4.42 11.42 6.04
CA PHE A 15 -4.34 11.53 4.59
C PHE A 15 -5.46 12.38 4.01
N ARG A 16 -5.11 13.18 3.00
CA ARG A 16 -6.03 13.94 2.16
C ARG A 16 -6.35 13.11 0.90
N LYS A 17 -7.59 13.19 0.42
CA LYS A 17 -8.04 12.41 -0.76
C LYS A 17 -7.97 13.24 -2.04
N ARG A 18 -7.46 12.66 -3.14
CA ARG A 18 -7.58 13.19 -4.51
C ARG A 18 -7.79 12.05 -5.51
N GLY A 19 -9.01 11.94 -6.05
CA GLY A 19 -9.39 10.79 -6.88
C GLY A 19 -9.29 9.49 -6.08
N ARG A 20 -8.52 8.52 -6.59
CA ARG A 20 -8.20 7.25 -5.89
C ARG A 20 -6.88 7.27 -5.13
N ASN A 21 -6.38 8.47 -4.84
CA ASN A 21 -5.16 8.67 -4.06
C ASN A 21 -5.50 9.20 -2.68
N TRP A 22 -4.76 8.73 -1.68
CA TRP A 22 -4.69 9.27 -0.33
C TRP A 22 -3.26 9.69 -0.09
N PHE A 23 -3.02 10.97 0.20
CA PHE A 23 -1.67 11.50 0.34
C PHE A 23 -1.53 12.42 1.55
N ARG A 24 -0.31 12.52 2.08
CA ARG A 24 0.03 13.41 3.19
C ARG A 24 1.49 13.84 3.14
N THR A 25 1.78 14.89 3.90
CA THR A 25 3.14 15.17 4.38
C THR A 25 3.28 14.52 5.75
N THR A 26 4.33 13.76 5.97
CA THR A 26 4.58 12.99 7.19
C THR A 26 5.22 13.84 8.28
N SER A 27 5.38 13.27 9.48
CA SER A 27 6.14 13.89 10.58
C SER A 27 7.62 14.13 10.24
N ALA A 28 8.19 13.38 9.28
CA ALA A 28 9.53 13.59 8.76
C ALA A 28 9.60 14.72 7.71
N GLY A 29 8.48 15.35 7.38
CA GLY A 29 8.39 16.38 6.34
C GLY A 29 8.40 15.83 4.91
N GLU A 30 8.26 14.51 4.74
CA GLU A 30 8.28 13.86 3.42
C GLU A 30 6.87 13.53 2.92
N TYR A 31 6.75 13.27 1.63
CA TYR A 31 5.49 12.94 1.01
C TYR A 31 5.24 11.44 0.99
N GLN A 32 4.00 11.06 1.29
CA GLN A 32 3.49 9.72 1.14
C GLN A 32 2.20 9.73 0.33
N VAL A 33 2.01 8.69 -0.48
CA VAL A 33 0.75 8.44 -1.20
C VAL A 33 0.40 6.96 -1.22
N VAL A 34 -0.88 6.68 -1.06
CA VAL A 34 -1.49 5.37 -1.33
C VAL A 34 -2.47 5.56 -2.47
N ASN A 35 -2.33 4.76 -3.53
CA ASN A 35 -3.20 4.76 -4.69
C ASN A 35 -3.93 3.41 -4.80
N LEU A 36 -5.26 3.47 -4.89
CA LEU A 36 -6.10 2.32 -5.19
C LEU A 36 -6.38 2.31 -6.69
N GLN A 37 -5.58 1.58 -7.44
CA GLN A 37 -5.68 1.51 -8.90
C GLN A 37 -6.70 0.44 -9.30
N LYS A 38 -7.71 0.82 -10.09
CA LYS A 38 -8.60 -0.16 -10.72
C LYS A 38 -7.91 -0.79 -11.94
N SER A 39 -8.05 -2.10 -12.08
CA SER A 39 -7.59 -2.85 -13.26
C SER A 39 -8.20 -2.28 -14.54
N ARG A 40 -7.35 -2.06 -15.55
CA ARG A 40 -7.76 -1.56 -16.87
C ARG A 40 -8.39 -2.64 -17.75
N TRP A 41 -8.24 -3.92 -17.37
CA TRP A 41 -8.71 -5.07 -18.14
C TRP A 41 -10.17 -5.46 -17.87
N GLY A 42 -10.94 -4.61 -17.18
CA GLY A 42 -12.38 -4.78 -17.01
C GLY A 42 -12.82 -5.79 -15.95
N SER A 43 -11.89 -6.52 -15.32
CA SER A 43 -12.17 -7.50 -14.24
C SER A 43 -12.81 -6.87 -13.00
N GLY A 44 -12.55 -5.58 -12.77
CA GLY A 44 -13.05 -4.87 -11.59
C GLY A 44 -12.06 -4.87 -10.43
N ASP A 45 -10.98 -5.63 -10.53
CA ASP A 45 -9.96 -5.79 -9.49
C ASP A 45 -9.27 -4.47 -9.15
N PHE A 46 -8.75 -4.41 -7.94
CA PHE A 46 -7.94 -3.32 -7.47
C PHE A 46 -6.51 -3.75 -7.19
N TYR A 47 -5.61 -2.78 -7.29
CA TYR A 47 -4.21 -2.88 -6.92
C TYR A 47 -3.86 -1.73 -5.99
N LEU A 48 -2.92 -1.97 -5.09
CA LEU A 48 -2.47 -0.96 -4.13
C LEU A 48 -1.04 -0.54 -4.41
N ASN A 49 -0.87 0.71 -4.78
CA ASN A 49 0.44 1.30 -5.02
C ASN A 49 0.75 2.28 -3.89
N LEU A 50 1.97 2.20 -3.36
CA LEU A 50 2.49 2.98 -2.25
C LEU A 50 3.65 3.83 -2.75
N GLY A 51 3.71 5.10 -2.36
CA GLY A 51 4.74 6.02 -2.81
C GLY A 51 5.35 6.84 -1.67
N TRP A 52 6.67 7.08 -1.76
CA TRP A 52 7.45 7.95 -0.87
C TRP A 52 8.28 8.90 -1.70
N ASP A 53 8.29 10.19 -1.34
CA ASP A 53 9.07 11.20 -2.05
C ASP A 53 9.46 12.35 -1.11
N SER A 54 10.76 12.58 -0.95
CA SER A 54 11.28 13.68 -0.13
C SER A 54 11.33 15.03 -0.85
N SER A 55 11.10 15.05 -2.18
CA SER A 55 11.20 16.25 -3.00
C SER A 55 9.88 17.02 -3.15
N VAL A 56 8.76 16.44 -2.74
CA VAL A 56 7.44 17.05 -2.91
C VAL A 56 7.19 18.09 -1.80
N PRO A 57 6.89 19.36 -2.16
CA PRO A 57 6.59 20.38 -1.18
C PRO A 57 5.35 20.03 -0.35
N SER A 58 5.36 20.48 0.91
CA SER A 58 4.21 20.30 1.80
C SER A 58 2.95 20.89 1.18
N GLY A 59 1.86 20.14 1.23
CA GLY A 59 0.59 20.57 0.65
C GLY A 59 0.36 20.16 -0.79
N GLU A 60 1.42 19.90 -1.58
CA GLU A 60 1.31 19.50 -2.99
C GLU A 60 0.90 18.04 -3.16
N PHE A 61 0.40 17.73 -4.36
CA PHE A 61 0.02 16.38 -4.74
C PHE A 61 0.95 15.85 -5.83
N ARG A 62 1.43 14.62 -5.63
CA ARG A 62 2.17 13.83 -6.60
C ARG A 62 1.57 12.43 -6.69
N SER A 63 1.35 11.94 -7.90
CA SER A 63 0.92 10.55 -8.08
C SER A 63 2.06 9.60 -7.73
N GLU A 64 1.71 8.42 -7.23
CA GLU A 64 2.61 7.37 -6.79
C GLU A 64 3.69 7.01 -7.83
N ASN A 65 3.32 6.95 -9.12
CA ASN A 65 4.22 6.57 -10.20
C ASN A 65 5.32 7.61 -10.50
N PHE A 66 5.24 8.80 -9.90
CA PHE A 66 6.27 9.85 -9.98
C PHE A 66 7.04 10.03 -8.67
N CYS A 67 6.71 9.26 -7.63
CA CYS A 67 7.45 9.28 -6.38
C CYS A 67 8.86 8.72 -6.58
N LEU A 68 9.79 9.15 -5.72
CA LEU A 68 11.15 8.62 -5.68
C LEU A 68 11.14 7.09 -5.57
N LEU A 69 10.31 6.55 -4.68
CA LEU A 69 10.03 5.13 -4.55
C LEU A 69 8.53 4.88 -4.73
N SER A 70 8.20 3.92 -5.58
CA SER A 70 6.84 3.41 -5.77
C SER A 70 6.87 1.89 -5.67
N LEU A 71 6.04 1.32 -4.80
CA LEU A 71 5.93 -0.12 -4.57
C LEU A 71 4.49 -0.57 -4.68
N ARG A 72 4.30 -1.80 -5.15
CA ARG A 72 3.01 -2.48 -5.06
C ARG A 72 2.90 -3.14 -3.69
N ALA A 73 1.85 -2.87 -2.93
CA ALA A 73 1.68 -3.40 -1.57
C ALA A 73 1.75 -4.93 -1.56
N GLU A 74 1.19 -5.56 -2.59
CA GLU A 74 1.21 -6.99 -2.85
C GLU A 74 2.63 -7.60 -2.90
N GLU A 75 3.67 -6.82 -3.16
CA GLU A 75 5.07 -7.27 -3.26
C GLU A 75 5.89 -7.00 -1.99
N THR A 76 5.32 -6.27 -1.02
CA THR A 76 6.03 -5.83 0.20
C THR A 76 5.93 -6.80 1.38
N ASP A 77 5.08 -7.83 1.28
CA ASP A 77 4.67 -8.74 2.37
C ASP A 77 3.91 -8.06 3.52
N VAL A 78 3.49 -6.80 3.35
CA VAL A 78 2.72 -6.06 4.37
C VAL A 78 1.30 -6.62 4.55
N ILE A 79 0.74 -7.18 3.49
CA ILE A 79 -0.60 -7.78 3.50
C ILE A 79 -0.41 -9.26 3.87
N PRO A 80 -0.88 -9.70 5.05
CA PRO A 80 -0.74 -11.08 5.48
C PRO A 80 -1.58 -12.03 4.62
N THR A 81 -1.28 -13.33 4.73
CA THR A 81 -2.16 -14.37 4.20
C THR A 81 -3.40 -14.55 5.08
N ILE A 82 -4.44 -15.17 4.53
CA ILE A 82 -5.70 -15.43 5.19
C ILE A 82 -6.17 -16.85 4.95
N ASP A 83 -6.94 -17.36 5.91
CA ASP A 83 -7.78 -18.52 5.70
C ASP A 83 -9.16 -18.06 5.25
N PHE A 84 -9.61 -18.55 4.11
CA PHE A 84 -10.91 -18.21 3.53
C PHE A 84 -11.88 -19.38 3.61
N ALA A 85 -12.97 -19.20 4.36
CA ALA A 85 -14.09 -20.13 4.40
C ALA A 85 -15.10 -19.80 3.30
N ARG A 86 -15.32 -20.74 2.39
CA ARG A 86 -16.39 -20.67 1.38
C ARG A 86 -17.76 -20.90 2.02
N PRO A 87 -18.85 -20.43 1.38
CA PRO A 87 -20.21 -20.68 1.85
C PRO A 87 -20.59 -22.18 1.95
N ASP A 88 -19.91 -23.06 1.21
CA ASP A 88 -20.08 -24.52 1.25
C ASP A 88 -19.34 -25.20 2.42
N GLY A 89 -18.66 -24.41 3.28
CA GLY A 89 -17.90 -24.90 4.43
C GLY A 89 -16.47 -25.33 4.12
N LEU A 90 -16.04 -25.29 2.85
CA LEU A 90 -14.65 -25.56 2.49
C LEU A 90 -13.75 -24.38 2.86
N VAL A 91 -12.68 -24.65 3.59
CA VAL A 91 -11.68 -23.65 3.97
C VAL A 91 -10.48 -23.75 3.03
N ALA A 92 -10.28 -22.73 2.21
CA ALA A 92 -9.02 -22.51 1.51
C ALA A 92 -8.06 -21.81 2.47
N ARG A 93 -6.93 -22.44 2.76
CA ARG A 93 -5.96 -21.92 3.73
C ARG A 93 -4.85 -21.15 3.03
N ASP A 94 -4.25 -20.21 3.77
CA ASP A 94 -3.02 -19.51 3.39
C ASP A 94 -3.10 -18.80 2.02
N LEU A 95 -4.26 -18.20 1.73
CA LEU A 95 -4.42 -17.38 0.52
C LEU A 95 -3.78 -16.01 0.72
N PRO A 96 -3.20 -15.38 -0.32
CA PRO A 96 -2.76 -14.00 -0.23
C PRO A 96 -3.93 -13.10 0.19
N GLY A 97 -3.78 -12.27 1.23
CA GLY A 97 -4.84 -11.34 1.66
C GLY A 97 -5.23 -10.33 0.57
N THR A 98 -4.37 -10.16 -0.44
CA THR A 98 -4.62 -9.38 -1.65
C THR A 98 -5.79 -9.91 -2.48
N ILE A 99 -6.23 -11.16 -2.27
CA ILE A 99 -7.45 -11.71 -2.88
C ILE A 99 -8.71 -10.90 -2.50
N LEU A 100 -8.67 -10.16 -1.39
CA LEU A 100 -9.76 -9.26 -1.00
C LEU A 100 -9.87 -8.00 -1.88
N LEU A 101 -8.90 -7.77 -2.77
CA LEU A 101 -8.94 -6.72 -3.79
C LEU A 101 -9.53 -7.21 -5.13
N ASP A 102 -9.78 -8.50 -5.26
CA ASP A 102 -10.43 -9.12 -6.41
C ASP A 102 -11.95 -8.85 -6.36
N ALA A 103 -12.51 -8.42 -7.49
CA ALA A 103 -13.93 -8.11 -7.58
C ALA A 103 -14.83 -9.34 -7.44
N GLU A 104 -14.39 -10.50 -7.96
CA GLU A 104 -15.09 -11.76 -7.81
C GLU A 104 -15.16 -12.16 -6.34
N MET A 105 -14.09 -11.96 -5.60
CA MET A 105 -14.05 -12.34 -4.19
C MET A 105 -14.99 -11.50 -3.33
N GLY A 106 -15.05 -10.19 -3.59
CA GLY A 106 -16.03 -9.30 -2.96
C GLY A 106 -17.48 -9.69 -3.23
N SER A 107 -17.77 -10.35 -4.37
CA SER A 107 -19.14 -10.79 -4.70
C SER A 107 -19.57 -12.07 -3.97
N ARG A 108 -18.62 -12.86 -3.46
CA ARG A 108 -18.85 -14.17 -2.82
C ARG A 108 -19.02 -14.08 -1.30
N ILE A 109 -18.75 -12.92 -0.71
CA ILE A 109 -18.75 -12.69 0.74
C ILE A 109 -19.86 -11.68 1.07
N PRO A 110 -20.65 -11.89 2.14
CA PRO A 110 -21.60 -10.87 2.59
C PRO A 110 -20.90 -9.53 2.83
N GLU A 111 -21.53 -8.42 2.40
CA GLU A 111 -20.92 -7.08 2.36
C GLU A 111 -20.22 -6.69 3.68
N ASP A 112 -20.90 -6.83 4.82
CA ASP A 112 -20.33 -6.47 6.12
C ASP A 112 -19.10 -7.30 6.49
N SER A 113 -19.13 -8.60 6.17
CA SER A 113 -18.00 -9.50 6.39
C SER A 113 -16.85 -9.17 5.45
N PHE A 114 -17.13 -8.85 4.19
CA PHE A 114 -16.13 -8.44 3.22
C PHE A 114 -15.44 -7.15 3.66
N LEU A 115 -16.21 -6.13 4.03
CA LEU A 115 -15.67 -4.85 4.49
C LEU A 115 -14.82 -5.00 5.75
N LYS A 116 -15.25 -5.83 6.70
CA LYS A 116 -14.47 -6.15 7.90
C LYS A 116 -13.13 -6.79 7.54
N GLN A 117 -13.15 -7.85 6.73
CA GLN A 117 -11.93 -8.55 6.32
C GLN A 117 -11.01 -7.65 5.51
N LEU A 118 -11.54 -6.90 4.53
CA LEU A 118 -10.77 -5.93 3.75
C LEU A 118 -10.10 -4.89 4.67
N THR A 119 -10.81 -4.44 5.70
CA THR A 119 -10.27 -3.46 6.66
C THR A 119 -9.15 -4.06 7.50
N GLU A 120 -9.38 -5.24 8.09
CA GLU A 120 -8.46 -5.88 9.02
C GLU A 120 -7.21 -6.45 8.33
N VAL A 121 -7.36 -6.99 7.12
CA VAL A 121 -6.30 -7.72 6.41
C VAL A 121 -5.53 -6.83 5.44
N VAL A 122 -6.18 -5.83 4.84
CA VAL A 122 -5.54 -5.01 3.80
C VAL A 122 -5.36 -3.57 4.27
N ILE A 123 -6.45 -2.89 4.63
CA ILE A 123 -6.41 -1.45 4.87
C ILE A 123 -5.57 -1.11 6.10
N ASN A 124 -5.79 -1.80 7.22
CA ASN A 124 -5.06 -1.53 8.46
C ASN A 124 -3.56 -1.86 8.34
N PRO A 125 -3.14 -3.04 7.85
CA PRO A 125 -1.71 -3.32 7.69
C PRO A 125 -1.00 -2.35 6.76
N VAL A 126 -1.63 -1.96 5.64
CA VAL A 126 -1.06 -0.94 4.76
C VAL A 126 -0.98 0.42 5.45
N ALA A 127 -2.04 0.84 6.16
CA ALA A 127 -2.03 2.11 6.89
C ALA A 127 -0.95 2.14 7.99
N ASP A 128 -0.79 1.05 8.74
CA ASP A 128 0.22 0.90 9.79
C ASP A 128 1.63 0.94 9.21
N PHE A 129 1.86 0.29 8.06
CA PHE A 129 3.14 0.35 7.37
C PHE A 129 3.48 1.74 6.85
N MET A 130 2.49 2.47 6.30
CA MET A 130 2.70 3.86 5.91
C MET A 130 2.98 4.75 7.13
N ASP A 131 2.37 4.48 8.29
CA ASP A 131 2.68 5.19 9.54
C ASP A 131 4.07 4.87 10.08
N SER A 132 4.54 3.63 9.93
CA SER A 132 5.88 3.22 10.38
C SER A 132 7.00 3.63 9.44
N THR A 133 6.69 4.19 8.26
CA THR A 133 7.69 4.57 7.24
C THR A 133 7.59 6.04 6.81
N PRO A 134 7.58 7.01 7.74
CA PRO A 134 7.35 8.42 7.40
C PRO A 134 8.39 9.02 6.44
N SER A 135 9.59 8.43 6.32
CA SER A 135 10.63 8.78 5.36
C SER A 135 11.03 7.60 4.48
N VAL A 136 11.60 7.89 3.30
CA VAL A 136 12.27 6.87 2.46
C VAL A 136 13.39 6.13 3.21
N VAL A 137 14.02 6.77 4.20
CA VAL A 137 15.06 6.15 5.04
C VAL A 137 14.50 5.00 5.88
N ASP A 138 13.26 5.12 6.34
CA ASP A 138 12.62 4.09 7.17
C ASP A 138 12.35 2.79 6.38
N LEU A 139 12.50 2.83 5.05
CA LEU A 139 12.38 1.67 4.17
C LEU A 139 13.70 0.90 4.02
N VAL A 140 14.81 1.38 4.59
CA VAL A 140 16.11 0.70 4.51
C VAL A 140 16.03 -0.78 4.93
N PRO A 141 15.33 -1.18 6.01
CA PRO A 141 15.17 -2.60 6.35
C PRO A 141 14.49 -3.42 5.25
N LEU A 142 13.39 -2.89 4.68
CA LEU A 142 12.68 -3.53 3.57
C LEU A 142 13.57 -3.62 2.33
N LEU A 143 14.23 -2.54 1.96
CA LEU A 143 15.09 -2.45 0.78
C LEU A 143 16.38 -3.26 0.94
N SER A 144 16.83 -3.51 2.16
CA SER A 144 17.95 -4.41 2.44
C SER A 144 17.54 -5.87 2.26
N ALA A 145 16.34 -6.25 2.71
CA ALA A 145 15.79 -7.58 2.52
C ALA A 145 15.37 -7.84 1.06
N LYS A 146 14.97 -6.78 0.33
CA LYS A 146 14.47 -6.82 -1.04
C LYS A 146 15.19 -5.78 -1.93
N PRO A 147 16.50 -5.95 -2.21
CA PRO A 147 17.32 -4.96 -2.92
C PRO A 147 16.88 -4.70 -4.37
N GLN A 148 16.04 -5.58 -4.93
CA GLN A 148 15.39 -5.38 -6.23
C GLN A 148 14.47 -4.16 -6.26
N PHE A 149 13.93 -3.71 -5.12
CA PHE A 149 13.07 -2.52 -5.04
C PHE A 149 13.83 -1.19 -5.06
N ALA A 150 15.12 -1.21 -4.72
CA ALA A 150 15.95 -0.01 -4.70
C ALA A 150 16.59 0.24 -6.08
N PHE A 151 15.89 1.01 -6.92
CA PHE A 151 16.43 1.51 -8.19
C PHE A 151 17.48 2.61 -7.96
N VAL A 152 18.20 2.99 -9.02
CA VAL A 152 19.34 3.93 -8.93
C VAL A 152 19.01 5.21 -8.16
N PRO A 153 17.91 5.95 -8.45
CA PRO A 153 17.62 7.20 -7.72
C PRO A 153 17.38 6.99 -6.22
N VAL A 154 16.75 5.86 -5.84
CA VAL A 154 16.51 5.52 -4.44
C VAL A 154 17.82 5.23 -3.73
N ARG A 155 18.73 4.49 -4.37
CA ARG A 155 20.06 4.19 -3.83
C ARG A 155 20.89 5.46 -3.67
N GLU A 156 20.89 6.34 -4.67
CA GLU A 156 21.58 7.63 -4.59
C GLU A 156 21.07 8.49 -3.43
N GLU A 157 19.74 8.58 -3.27
CA GLU A 157 19.15 9.35 -2.18
C GLU A 157 19.48 8.76 -0.80
N LEU A 158 19.44 7.43 -0.67
CA LEU A 158 19.83 6.75 0.57
C LEU A 158 21.32 6.92 0.89
N SER A 159 22.20 6.76 -0.11
CA SER A 159 23.64 7.00 0.04
C SER A 159 23.94 8.44 0.44
N ARG A 160 23.24 9.43 -0.15
CA ARG A 160 23.35 10.85 0.24
C ARG A 160 22.99 11.08 1.71
N ARG A 161 22.13 10.23 2.27
CA ARG A 161 21.69 10.25 3.67
C ARG A 161 22.50 9.31 4.58
N GLY A 162 23.56 8.68 4.06
CA GLY A 162 24.46 7.83 4.83
C GLY A 162 24.01 6.36 4.97
N TYR A 163 23.13 5.88 4.10
CA TYR A 163 22.66 4.49 4.10
C TYR A 163 23.12 3.76 2.83
N GLU A 164 23.78 2.63 3.00
CA GLU A 164 24.18 1.75 1.90
C GLU A 164 23.31 0.50 1.87
N LEU A 165 22.82 0.13 0.68
CA LEU A 165 22.02 -1.08 0.47
C LEU A 165 22.87 -2.18 -0.16
N PRO A 166 22.59 -3.47 0.13
CA PRO A 166 23.23 -4.60 -0.55
C PRO A 166 23.17 -4.46 -2.08
N GLN A 167 24.20 -4.96 -2.77
CA GLN A 167 24.17 -5.11 -4.23
C GLN A 167 23.05 -6.07 -4.63
N ARG A 168 22.48 -5.88 -5.81
CA ARG A 168 21.48 -6.79 -6.39
C ARG A 168 22.10 -8.14 -6.74
#